data_AF-A0AAV2ST71-F1
#
_entry.id   AF-A0AAV2ST71-F1
#
_cell.length_a   1.000
_cell.length_b   1.000
_cell.length_c   1.000
_cell.angle_alpha   90.00
_cell.angle_beta   90.00
_cell.angle_gamma   90.00
#
_symmetry.space_group_name_H-M   'P 1'
#
loop_
_entity.id
_entity.type
_entity.pdbx_description
1 polymer ?
#
loop_
_entity_poly.entity_id
_entity_poly.type
_entity_poly.pdbx_seq_one_letter_code
_entity_poly.pdbx_strand_id
1 'polypeptide(L)'
;YTQGMSDILAPILAEVRNEADVFWCFAGLMSKTIFITSPKDEDMEKNLKYLCELLRLMAPRFYEHMASQQDGLDLLFCHRWILLCFKREFPEDAALAMWEACWSNYQTDYFHLFLVVAIVSIYGSDVVDQKLRPDETLLYFTSLANHMDGHMVLKKDRTKLYQYWWSRRKVSHNLMPISCVCSP
;
A
#
# COMPACT_ATOMS: atom_id res chain seq x y z
N TYR A 1 3.04 -20.09 -6.72
CA TYR A 1 4.36 -19.42 -6.79
C TYR A 1 4.18 -18.12 -7.53
N THR A 2 4.35 -16.99 -6.84
CA THR A 2 4.23 -15.64 -7.40
C THR A 2 5.63 -15.05 -7.56
N GLN A 3 5.86 -14.32 -8.66
CA GLN A 3 7.17 -13.71 -8.93
C GLN A 3 7.54 -12.77 -7.76
N GLY A 4 8.75 -12.87 -7.20
CA GLY A 4 9.16 -12.12 -5.99
C GLY A 4 9.31 -13.00 -4.75
N MET A 5 8.60 -14.13 -4.72
CA MET A 5 8.74 -15.12 -3.65
C MET A 5 10.17 -15.67 -3.53
N SER A 6 10.89 -15.82 -4.65
CA SER A 6 12.30 -16.21 -4.67
C SER A 6 13.20 -15.21 -3.97
N ASP A 7 12.92 -13.92 -4.17
CA ASP A 7 13.81 -12.83 -3.74
C ASP A 7 13.69 -12.65 -2.22
N ILE A 8 12.55 -13.06 -1.65
CA ILE A 8 12.29 -13.17 -0.21
C ILE A 8 12.87 -14.46 0.36
N LEU A 9 12.75 -15.57 -0.38
CA LEU A 9 13.25 -16.87 0.05
C LEU A 9 14.79 -16.89 0.09
N ALA A 10 15.46 -16.20 -0.83
CA ALA A 10 16.91 -16.15 -0.96
C ALA A 10 17.64 -15.72 0.34
N PRO A 11 17.29 -14.61 1.02
CA PRO A 11 17.93 -14.25 2.28
C PRO A 11 17.62 -15.23 3.42
N ILE A 12 16.41 -15.78 3.48
CA ILE A 12 16.04 -16.81 4.49
C ILE A 12 16.90 -18.06 4.30
N LEU A 13 17.09 -18.49 3.04
CA LEU A 13 17.93 -19.62 2.68
C LEU A 13 19.40 -19.38 3.02
N ALA A 14 19.91 -18.16 2.77
CA ALA A 14 21.29 -17.78 3.07
C ALA A 14 21.61 -17.81 4.57
N GLU A 15 20.63 -17.44 5.41
CA GLU A 15 20.80 -17.36 6.87
C GLU A 15 20.54 -18.70 7.58
N VAL A 16 19.39 -19.34 7.31
CA VAL A 16 18.95 -20.54 8.04
C VAL A 16 19.72 -21.79 7.58
N ARG A 17 20.14 -21.86 6.31
CA ARG A 17 21.01 -22.91 5.71
C ARG A 17 20.54 -24.37 5.88
N ASN A 18 19.33 -24.58 6.38
CA ASN A 18 18.64 -25.86 6.47
C ASN A 18 17.34 -25.78 5.67
N GLU A 19 17.17 -26.64 4.67
CA GLU A 19 16.03 -26.58 3.75
C GLU A 19 14.68 -26.76 4.45
N ALA A 20 14.58 -27.65 5.44
CA ALA A 20 13.34 -27.90 6.17
C ALA A 20 12.94 -26.69 7.04
N ASP A 21 13.91 -26.09 7.73
CA ASP A 21 13.68 -24.90 8.54
C ASP A 21 13.34 -23.69 7.66
N VAL A 22 14.04 -23.52 6.54
CA VAL A 22 13.76 -22.49 5.53
C VAL A 22 12.33 -22.63 5.00
N PHE A 23 11.90 -23.85 4.69
CA PHE A 23 10.54 -24.11 4.23
C PHE A 23 9.50 -23.67 5.28
N TRP A 24 9.66 -24.04 6.54
CA TRP A 24 8.71 -23.66 7.60
C TRP A 24 8.72 -22.17 7.92
N CYS A 25 9.90 -21.54 7.92
CA CYS A 25 10.02 -20.08 8.05
C CYS A 25 9.30 -19.37 6.90
N PHE A 26 9.55 -19.79 5.67
CA PHE A 26 8.92 -19.21 4.49
C PHE A 26 7.41 -19.46 4.46
N ALA A 27 6.95 -20.68 4.79
CA ALA A 27 5.54 -21.02 4.86
C ALA A 27 4.80 -20.19 5.92
N GLY A 28 5.41 -20.00 7.10
CA GLY A 28 4.86 -19.15 8.16
C GLY A 28 4.84 -17.66 7.80
N LEU A 29 5.85 -17.18 7.08
CA LEU A 29 5.86 -15.81 6.52
C LEU A 29 4.71 -15.64 5.53
N MET A 30 4.56 -16.58 4.59
CA MET A 30 3.49 -16.53 3.58
C MET A 30 2.09 -16.67 4.19
N SER A 31 1.91 -17.48 5.24
CA SER A 31 0.59 -17.69 5.86
C SER A 31 0.06 -16.45 6.60
N LYS A 32 0.95 -15.56 7.03
CA LYS A 32 0.59 -14.29 7.69
C LYS A 32 0.43 -13.15 6.70
N THR A 33 0.79 -13.36 5.45
CA THR A 33 0.86 -12.29 4.48
C THR A 33 -0.39 -12.25 3.62
N ILE A 34 -1.35 -11.40 4.01
CA ILE A 34 -2.54 -11.06 3.22
C ILE A 34 -2.14 -10.45 1.86
N PHE A 35 -0.96 -9.84 1.80
CA PHE A 35 -0.47 -9.06 0.66
C PHE A 35 0.02 -9.92 -0.53
N ILE A 36 0.76 -11.02 -0.32
CA ILE A 36 1.38 -11.79 -1.41
C ILE A 36 0.37 -12.70 -2.11
N THR A 37 -0.70 -13.08 -1.42
CA THR A 37 -1.85 -13.72 -2.07
C THR A 37 -2.65 -12.63 -2.75
N SER A 38 -2.80 -12.71 -4.07
CA SER A 38 -3.68 -11.80 -4.82
C SER A 38 -5.00 -11.62 -4.05
N PRO A 39 -5.35 -10.41 -3.61
CA PRO A 39 -6.58 -10.19 -2.85
C PRO A 39 -7.76 -10.70 -3.68
N LYS A 40 -8.72 -11.36 -3.02
CA LYS A 40 -9.99 -11.69 -3.67
C LYS A 40 -10.73 -10.39 -3.97
N ASP A 41 -11.71 -10.44 -4.88
CA ASP A 41 -12.48 -9.25 -5.25
C ASP A 41 -13.13 -8.56 -4.04
N GLU A 42 -13.64 -9.34 -3.08
CA GLU A 42 -14.19 -8.83 -1.81
C GLU A 42 -13.14 -8.10 -0.94
N ASP A 43 -11.91 -8.63 -0.89
CA ASP A 43 -10.80 -8.02 -0.15
C ASP A 43 -10.37 -6.70 -0.82
N MET A 44 -10.36 -6.67 -2.15
CA MET A 44 -10.07 -5.46 -2.91
C MET A 44 -11.13 -4.39 -2.66
N GLU A 45 -12.41 -4.72 -2.71
CA GLU A 45 -13.49 -3.76 -2.43
C GLU A 45 -13.35 -3.17 -1.02
N LYS A 46 -13.03 -4.00 -0.03
CA LYS A 46 -12.76 -3.56 1.35
C LYS A 46 -11.55 -2.64 1.43
N ASN A 47 -10.45 -2.99 0.76
CA ASN A 47 -9.23 -2.17 0.68
C ASN A 47 -9.52 -0.79 0.07
N LEU A 48 -10.31 -0.72 -1.01
CA LEU A 48 -10.65 0.54 -1.68
C LEU A 48 -11.56 1.41 -0.81
N LYS A 49 -12.54 0.82 -0.10
CA LYS A 49 -13.37 1.55 0.87
C LYS A 49 -12.52 2.20 1.96
N TYR A 50 -11.58 1.45 2.52
CA TYR A 50 -10.63 1.97 3.50
C TYR A 50 -9.71 3.04 2.93
N LEU A 51 -9.19 2.83 1.73
CA LEU A 51 -8.34 3.79 1.04
C LEU A 51 -9.08 5.12 0.80
N CYS A 52 -10.33 5.08 0.36
CA CYS A 52 -11.17 6.27 0.18
C CYS A 52 -11.26 7.11 1.46
N GLU A 53 -11.55 6.48 2.59
CA GLU A 53 -11.63 7.16 3.88
C GLU A 53 -10.25 7.66 4.37
N LEU A 54 -9.17 6.90 4.13
CA LEU A 54 -7.81 7.35 4.44
C LEU A 54 -7.40 8.56 3.60
N LEU A 55 -7.73 8.58 2.30
CA LEU A 55 -7.49 9.72 1.42
C LEU A 55 -8.30 10.94 1.86
N ARG A 56 -9.57 10.75 2.23
CA ARG A 56 -10.41 11.83 2.78
C ARG A 56 -9.78 12.49 4.00
N LEU A 57 -9.17 11.72 4.89
CA LEU A 57 -8.53 12.25 6.10
C LEU A 57 -7.13 12.82 5.86
N MET A 58 -6.30 12.16 5.04
CA MET A 58 -4.87 12.46 4.95
C MET A 58 -4.46 13.21 3.69
N ALA A 59 -5.32 13.26 2.67
CA ALA A 59 -5.13 13.96 1.40
C ALA A 59 -6.45 14.59 0.92
N PRO A 60 -7.09 15.46 1.72
CA PRO A 60 -8.46 15.95 1.46
C PRO A 60 -8.59 16.66 0.11
N ARG A 61 -7.59 17.46 -0.30
CA ARG A 61 -7.60 18.14 -1.61
C ARG A 61 -7.67 17.16 -2.79
N PHE A 62 -6.93 16.06 -2.71
CA PHE A 62 -6.97 15.01 -3.73
C PHE A 62 -8.29 14.25 -3.70
N TYR A 63 -8.76 13.91 -2.50
CA TYR A 63 -10.06 13.26 -2.32
C TYR A 63 -11.22 14.09 -2.88
N GLU A 64 -11.28 15.39 -2.56
CA GLU A 64 -12.32 16.30 -3.04
C GLU A 64 -12.29 16.44 -4.57
N HIS A 65 -11.08 16.53 -5.16
CA HIS A 65 -10.92 16.53 -6.61
C HIS A 65 -11.50 15.27 -7.23
N MET A 66 -11.09 14.09 -6.77
CA MET A 66 -11.59 12.81 -7.30
C MET A 66 -13.09 12.62 -7.05
N ALA A 67 -13.60 13.05 -5.89
CA ALA A 67 -15.02 12.98 -5.56
C ALA A 67 -15.90 13.90 -6.43
N SER A 68 -15.32 14.97 -6.99
CA SER A 68 -16.02 15.86 -7.94
C SER A 68 -16.15 15.26 -9.35
N GLN A 69 -15.39 14.21 -9.66
CA GLN A 69 -15.39 13.56 -10.96
C GLN A 69 -16.30 12.33 -10.95
N GLN A 70 -16.94 12.05 -12.08
CA GLN A 70 -17.69 10.81 -12.26
C GLN A 70 -16.72 9.62 -12.15
N ASP A 71 -17.08 8.62 -11.35
CA ASP A 71 -16.29 7.39 -11.11
C ASP A 71 -14.89 7.62 -10.52
N GLY A 72 -14.58 8.83 -10.03
CA GLY A 72 -13.26 9.14 -9.48
C GLY A 72 -12.92 8.42 -8.17
N LEU A 73 -13.95 8.07 -7.39
CA LEU A 73 -13.79 7.31 -6.13
C LEU A 73 -13.66 5.80 -6.32
N ASP A 74 -13.74 5.30 -7.56
CA ASP A 74 -13.42 3.91 -7.87
C ASP A 74 -11.91 3.66 -7.75
N LEU A 75 -11.09 4.72 -7.78
CA LEU A 75 -9.64 4.68 -7.57
C LEU A 75 -8.93 3.61 -8.40
N LEU A 76 -9.35 3.44 -9.67
CA LEU A 76 -8.88 2.37 -10.57
C LEU A 76 -7.35 2.30 -10.70
N PHE A 77 -6.65 3.42 -10.54
CA PHE A 77 -5.18 3.49 -10.55
C PHE A 77 -4.54 2.68 -9.41
N CYS A 78 -5.21 2.53 -8.27
CA CYS A 78 -4.72 1.77 -7.12
C CYS A 78 -4.93 0.26 -7.25
N HIS A 79 -5.84 -0.20 -8.10
CA HIS A 79 -6.13 -1.64 -8.23
C HIS A 79 -4.87 -2.43 -8.56
N ARG A 80 -4.13 -1.98 -9.57
CA ARG A 80 -2.89 -2.63 -9.99
C ARG A 80 -1.83 -2.60 -8.89
N TRP A 81 -1.76 -1.51 -8.13
CA TRP A 81 -0.80 -1.35 -7.04
C TRP A 81 -1.04 -2.35 -5.91
N ILE A 82 -2.29 -2.47 -5.47
CA ILE A 82 -2.68 -3.39 -4.39
C ILE A 82 -2.61 -4.84 -4.88
N LEU A 83 -3.11 -5.12 -6.09
CA LEU A 83 -3.11 -6.47 -6.67
C LEU A 83 -1.70 -7.04 -6.87
N LEU A 84 -0.77 -6.19 -7.31
CA LEU A 84 0.61 -6.60 -7.63
C LEU A 84 1.61 -6.17 -6.57
N CYS A 85 1.14 -5.75 -5.39
CA CYS A 85 2.00 -5.38 -4.28
C CYS A 85 3.06 -4.33 -4.65
N PHE A 86 2.72 -3.36 -5.49
CA PHE A 86 3.65 -2.35 -6.02
C PHE A 86 4.84 -2.89 -6.85
N LYS A 87 4.91 -4.20 -7.12
CA LYS A 87 6.04 -4.82 -7.82
C LYS A 87 6.36 -4.19 -9.18
N ARG A 88 5.31 -3.82 -9.92
CA ARG A 88 5.45 -3.26 -11.29
C ARG A 88 5.59 -1.74 -11.29
N GLU A 89 5.66 -1.14 -10.12
CA GLU A 89 5.60 0.31 -9.94
C GLU A 89 6.93 0.87 -9.42
N PHE A 90 7.76 0.02 -8.81
CA PHE A 90 9.06 0.39 -8.25
C PHE A 90 10.15 -0.57 -8.73
N PRO A 91 11.41 -0.10 -8.77
CA PRO A 91 12.59 -0.96 -8.84
C PRO A 91 12.54 -2.07 -7.78
N GLU A 92 13.16 -3.21 -8.09
CA GLU A 92 13.05 -4.44 -7.28
C GLU A 92 13.51 -4.25 -5.83
N ASP A 93 14.62 -3.55 -5.62
CA ASP A 93 15.16 -3.20 -4.31
C ASP A 93 14.19 -2.35 -3.48
N ALA A 94 13.55 -1.36 -4.12
CA ALA A 94 12.53 -0.54 -3.46
C ALA A 94 11.26 -1.34 -3.16
N ALA A 95 10.82 -2.21 -4.07
CA ALA A 95 9.66 -3.07 -3.87
C ALA A 95 9.88 -4.04 -2.70
N LEU A 96 11.05 -4.67 -2.60
CA LEU A 96 11.42 -5.55 -1.48
C LEU A 96 11.38 -4.81 -0.14
N ALA A 97 11.95 -3.60 -0.05
CA ALA A 97 11.89 -2.79 1.17
C ALA A 97 10.46 -2.43 1.58
N MET A 98 9.57 -2.18 0.61
CA MET A 98 8.15 -1.96 0.89
C MET A 98 7.46 -3.23 1.40
N TRP A 99 7.81 -4.38 0.86
CA TRP A 99 7.26 -5.66 1.29
C TRP A 99 7.69 -6.01 2.71
N GLU A 100 8.96 -5.81 3.04
CA GLU A 100 9.47 -5.95 4.41
C GLU A 100 8.72 -5.05 5.39
N ALA A 101 8.45 -3.80 5.00
CA ALA A 101 7.67 -2.87 5.82
C ALA A 101 6.23 -3.36 6.01
N CYS A 102 5.57 -3.85 4.95
CA CYS A 102 4.25 -4.46 5.05
C CYS A 102 4.24 -5.68 5.99
N TRP A 103 5.22 -6.59 5.90
CA TRP A 103 5.26 -7.81 6.74
C TRP A 103 5.59 -7.57 8.19
N SER A 104 6.24 -6.44 8.50
CA SER A 104 6.48 -6.09 9.89
C SER A 104 5.18 -5.97 10.70
N ASN A 105 4.02 -5.82 10.03
CA ASN A 105 2.70 -5.55 10.61
C ASN A 105 2.79 -4.49 11.72
N TYR A 106 3.71 -3.53 11.54
CA TYR A 106 4.00 -2.55 12.57
C TYR A 106 2.82 -1.60 12.68
N GLN A 107 2.04 -1.74 13.76
CA GLN A 107 0.87 -0.93 14.11
C GLN A 107 -0.39 -1.15 13.24
N THR A 108 -0.32 -1.86 12.11
CA THR A 108 -1.50 -2.15 11.26
C THR A 108 -1.24 -3.29 10.29
N ASP A 109 -2.27 -4.08 10.00
CA ASP A 109 -2.26 -5.08 8.91
C ASP A 109 -2.55 -4.46 7.52
N TYR A 110 -2.89 -3.17 7.47
CA TYR A 110 -3.26 -2.45 6.24
C TYR A 110 -2.18 -1.44 5.81
N PHE A 111 -0.91 -1.74 6.08
CA PHE A 111 0.22 -0.85 5.81
C PHE A 111 0.31 -0.46 4.32
N HIS A 112 -0.05 -1.38 3.42
CA HIS A 112 -0.10 -1.12 1.98
C HIS A 112 -1.03 0.03 1.60
N LEU A 113 -2.12 0.27 2.34
CA LEU A 113 -3.01 1.41 2.07
C LEU A 113 -2.34 2.74 2.40
N PHE A 114 -1.52 2.77 3.45
CA PHE A 114 -0.74 3.96 3.78
C PHE A 114 0.31 4.24 2.70
N LEU A 115 0.90 3.20 2.10
CA LEU A 115 1.83 3.36 0.96
C LEU A 115 1.14 4.05 -0.21
N VAL A 116 -0.10 3.64 -0.54
CA VAL A 116 -0.90 4.31 -1.57
C VAL A 116 -1.12 5.78 -1.20
N VAL A 117 -1.53 6.09 0.03
CA VAL A 117 -1.70 7.48 0.48
C VAL A 117 -0.39 8.27 0.41
N ALA A 118 0.75 7.64 0.71
CA ALA A 118 2.06 8.27 0.63
C ALA A 118 2.41 8.63 -0.82
N ILE A 119 2.20 7.73 -1.77
CA ILE A 119 2.40 7.97 -3.21
C ILE A 119 1.50 9.13 -3.66
N VAL A 120 0.20 9.08 -3.36
CA VAL A 120 -0.75 10.16 -3.69
C VAL A 120 -0.34 11.48 -3.02
N SER A 121 0.20 11.45 -1.81
CA SER A 121 0.67 12.65 -1.11
C SER A 121 1.95 13.26 -1.69
N ILE A 122 2.73 12.50 -2.47
CA ILE A 122 3.97 12.97 -3.10
C ILE A 122 3.70 13.44 -4.52
N TYR A 123 2.98 12.64 -5.30
CA TYR A 123 2.79 12.86 -6.75
C TYR A 123 1.39 13.35 -7.11
N GLY A 124 0.42 13.29 -6.19
CA GLY A 124 -0.96 13.66 -6.47
C GLY A 124 -1.25 15.17 -6.53
N SER A 125 -0.28 16.05 -6.21
CA SER A 125 -0.47 17.49 -6.38
C SER A 125 -0.70 17.86 -7.84
N ASP A 126 0.07 17.27 -8.75
CA ASP A 126 -0.02 17.54 -10.19
C ASP A 126 -1.39 17.16 -10.74
N VAL A 127 -1.96 16.05 -10.26
CA VAL A 127 -3.30 15.58 -10.63
C VAL A 127 -4.36 16.65 -10.30
N VAL A 128 -4.28 17.23 -9.10
CA VAL A 128 -5.23 18.25 -8.64
C VAL A 128 -5.00 19.58 -9.35
N ASP A 129 -3.74 20.00 -9.49
CA ASP A 129 -3.40 21.30 -10.07
C ASP A 129 -3.71 21.36 -11.57
N GLN A 130 -3.52 20.24 -12.29
CA GLN A 130 -3.87 20.10 -13.70
C GLN A 130 -5.32 19.68 -13.92
N LYS A 131 -6.07 19.39 -12.85
CA LYS A 131 -7.47 18.93 -12.87
C LYS A 131 -7.68 17.69 -13.75
N LEU A 132 -6.77 16.73 -13.65
CA LEU A 132 -6.84 15.52 -14.46
C LEU A 132 -8.11 14.73 -14.13
N ARG A 133 -8.76 14.20 -15.17
CA ARG A 133 -9.88 13.26 -15.03
C ARG A 133 -9.40 11.89 -14.50
N PRO A 134 -10.29 10.99 -14.05
CA PRO A 134 -9.88 9.69 -13.53
C PRO A 134 -9.08 8.82 -14.52
N ASP A 135 -9.43 8.84 -15.81
CA ASP A 135 -8.69 8.17 -16.89
C ASP A 135 -7.28 8.74 -17.08
N GLU A 136 -7.16 10.06 -17.05
CA GLU A 136 -5.88 10.78 -17.13
C GLU A 136 -5.02 10.56 -15.88
N THR A 137 -5.65 10.47 -14.71
CA THR A 137 -5.00 10.17 -13.43
C THR A 137 -4.41 8.76 -13.45
N LEU A 138 -5.17 7.78 -13.96
CA LEU A 138 -4.67 6.42 -14.18
C LEU A 138 -3.46 6.42 -15.11
N LEU A 139 -3.52 7.16 -16.22
CA LEU A 139 -2.42 7.26 -17.17
C LEU A 139 -1.19 7.95 -16.55
N TYR A 140 -1.39 9.03 -15.79
CA TYR A 140 -0.35 9.76 -15.07
C TYR A 140 0.39 8.84 -14.09
N PHE A 141 -0.34 8.14 -13.22
CA PHE A 141 0.30 7.22 -12.28
C PHE A 141 0.97 6.03 -12.96
N THR A 142 0.41 5.54 -14.07
CA THR A 142 1.02 4.47 -14.86
C THR A 142 2.33 4.91 -15.50
N SER A 143 2.45 6.17 -15.94
CA SER A 143 3.68 6.68 -16.55
C SER A 143 4.80 6.90 -15.54
N LEU A 144 4.46 7.09 -14.26
CA LEU A 144 5.42 7.19 -13.15
C LEU A 144 5.99 5.83 -12.72
N ALA A 145 5.43 4.71 -13.17
CA ALA A 145 5.92 3.38 -12.83
C ALA A 145 7.43 3.25 -13.13
N ASN A 146 8.18 2.67 -12.19
CA ASN A 146 9.65 2.55 -12.17
C ASN A 146 10.45 3.85 -12.09
N HIS A 147 9.79 5.01 -12.01
CA HIS A 147 10.44 6.31 -11.85
C HIS A 147 10.20 6.94 -10.47
N MET A 148 9.36 6.32 -9.64
CA MET A 148 9.08 6.77 -8.28
C MET A 148 10.23 6.42 -7.32
N ASP A 149 10.58 7.35 -6.44
CA ASP A 149 11.54 7.11 -5.35
C ASP A 149 10.88 6.33 -4.20
N GLY A 150 11.21 5.03 -4.10
CA GLY A 150 10.66 4.15 -3.07
C GLY A 150 11.08 4.51 -1.63
N HIS A 151 12.28 5.06 -1.43
CA HIS A 151 12.75 5.47 -0.10
C HIS A 151 11.99 6.72 0.37
N MET A 152 11.74 7.67 -0.53
CA MET A 152 10.91 8.83 -0.24
C MET A 152 9.47 8.42 0.12
N VAL A 153 8.89 7.47 -0.62
CA VAL A 153 7.55 6.92 -0.36
C VAL A 153 7.51 6.28 1.03
N LEU A 154 8.45 5.39 1.37
CA LEU A 154 8.51 4.73 2.68
C LEU A 154 8.67 5.72 3.85
N LYS A 155 9.49 6.75 3.68
CA LYS A 155 9.65 7.80 4.70
C LYS A 155 8.35 8.60 4.90
N LYS A 156 7.67 8.93 3.80
CA LYS A 156 6.40 9.67 3.82
C LYS A 156 5.28 8.82 4.43
N ASP A 157 5.23 7.55 4.08
CA ASP A 157 4.30 6.57 4.61
C ASP A 157 4.35 6.49 6.13
N ARG A 158 5.54 6.27 6.71
CA ARG A 158 5.71 6.26 8.17
C ARG A 158 5.18 7.54 8.81
N THR A 159 5.45 8.69 8.20
CA THR A 159 4.93 9.98 8.67
C THR A 159 3.40 10.02 8.63
N LYS A 160 2.77 9.49 7.57
CA LYS A 160 1.31 9.41 7.43
C LYS A 160 0.69 8.45 8.44
N LEU A 161 1.31 7.29 8.66
CA LEU A 161 0.90 6.35 9.70
C LEU A 161 0.93 7.02 11.09
N TYR A 162 2.03 7.69 11.44
CA TYR A 162 2.12 8.45 12.70
C TYR A 162 1.05 9.54 12.81
N GLN A 163 0.80 10.31 11.74
CA GLN A 163 -0.25 11.32 11.70
C GLN A 163 -1.65 10.73 11.91
N TYR A 164 -1.94 9.58 11.29
CA TYR A 164 -3.18 8.85 11.48
C TYR A 164 -3.35 8.44 12.94
N TRP A 165 -2.33 7.84 13.54
CA TRP A 165 -2.34 7.44 14.95
C TRP A 165 -2.56 8.62 15.90
N TRP A 166 -1.93 9.76 15.64
CA TRP A 166 -2.14 10.98 16.44
C TRP A 166 -3.56 11.55 16.27
N SER A 167 -4.12 11.42 15.08
CA SER A 167 -5.45 11.92 14.75
C SER A 167 -6.59 10.99 15.19
N ARG A 168 -6.29 9.73 15.53
CA ARG A 168 -7.27 8.70 15.96
C ARG A 168 -8.23 9.14 17.06
N ARG A 169 -7.85 10.09 17.92
CA ARG A 169 -8.77 10.66 18.93
C ARG A 169 -10.00 11.36 18.32
N LYS A 170 -10.02 11.61 17.00
CA LYS A 170 -11.09 12.31 16.27
C LYS A 170 -11.66 11.50 15.08
N VAL A 171 -11.25 10.24 14.89
CA VAL A 171 -11.54 9.46 13.67
C VAL A 171 -12.92 8.78 13.73
N SER A 172 -13.62 8.75 12.59
CA SER A 172 -14.93 8.11 12.38
C SER A 172 -14.89 6.59 12.63
N HIS A 173 -15.99 6.00 13.15
CA HIS A 173 -16.14 4.57 13.46
C HIS A 173 -15.78 3.63 12.29
N ASN A 174 -15.83 4.10 11.04
CA ASN A 174 -15.58 3.29 9.84
C ASN A 174 -14.10 2.85 9.66
N LEU A 175 -13.15 3.48 10.35
CA LEU A 175 -11.72 3.15 10.29
C LEU A 175 -11.22 2.32 11.47
N MET A 176 -12.12 1.88 12.35
CA MET A 176 -11.79 0.99 13.47
C MET A 176 -11.08 -0.31 13.06
N PRO A 177 -11.36 -0.96 11.91
CA PRO A 177 -10.66 -2.19 11.53
C PRO A 177 -9.19 -1.98 11.14
N ILE A 178 -8.87 -0.83 10.53
CA ILE A 178 -7.48 -0.40 10.25
C ILE A 178 -6.73 -0.16 11.57
N SER A 179 -7.49 0.01 12.66
CA SER A 179 -6.97 0.39 13.95
C SER A 179 -6.38 -0.76 14.76
N CYS A 180 -6.75 -1.99 14.41
CA CYS A 180 -6.65 -3.14 15.29
C CYS A 180 -5.45 -4.03 14.93
N VAL A 181 -4.23 -3.61 15.27
CA VAL A 181 -3.20 -4.56 15.75
C VAL A 181 -2.28 -3.82 16.75
N CYS A 182 -2.04 -4.48 17.89
CA CYS A 182 -1.21 -4.12 19.04
C CYS A 182 -1.81 -3.11 20.04
N SER A 183 -2.83 -3.55 20.77
CA SER A 183 -2.80 -3.34 22.22
C SER A 183 -1.67 -4.20 22.80
N PRO A 184 -0.85 -3.68 23.74
CA PRO A 184 0.22 -4.45 24.39
C PRO A 184 -0.31 -5.66 25.16
#